data_AF-A0A524JDR5-F1
#
_entry.id   AF-A0A524JDR5-F1
#
_cell.length_a   1.000
_cell.length_b   1.000
_cell.length_c   1.000
_cell.angle_alpha   90.00
_cell.angle_beta   90.00
_cell.angle_gamma   90.00
#
_symmetry.space_group_name_H-M   'P 1'
#
loop_
_entity.id
_entity.type
_entity.pdbx_description
1 polymer ?
#
loop_
_entity_poly.entity_id
_entity_poly.type
_entity_poly.pdbx_seq_one_letter_code
_entity_poly.pdbx_strand_id
1 'polypeptide(L)' 'GITRGTGEILLDEKIGGTVHLAVGKSYPDTGGLNESAIHWDMICDLRKGGRITVDGEALQEDGRFVI' A
#
# COMPACT_ATOMS: atom_id res chain seq x y z
N GLY A 1 16.62 -8.30 -4.41
CA GLY A 1 15.55 -7.33 -4.74
C GLY A 1 15.86 -5.99 -4.12
N ILE A 2 15.05 -4.96 -4.42
CA ILE A 2 15.11 -3.63 -3.81
C ILE A 2 14.61 -3.72 -2.36
N THR A 3 15.31 -3.11 -1.41
CA THR A 3 15.01 -3.23 0.03
C THR A 3 14.80 -1.90 0.73
N ARG A 4 14.99 -0.78 0.03
CA ARG A 4 14.89 0.59 0.55
C ARG A 4 14.15 1.46 -0.46
N GLY A 5 13.50 2.51 0.02
CA GLY A 5 12.81 3.48 -0.83
C GLY A 5 13.75 4.07 -1.87
N THR A 6 13.29 4.09 -3.11
CA THR A 6 14.00 4.55 -4.29
C THR A 6 13.53 5.94 -4.72
N GLY A 7 12.34 6.36 -4.31
CA GLY A 7 11.67 7.57 -4.79
C GLY A 7 10.86 7.32 -6.06
N GLU A 8 10.92 6.12 -6.64
CA GLU A 8 10.14 5.72 -7.80
C GLU A 8 8.90 4.94 -7.33
N ILE A 9 7.71 5.53 -7.50
CA ILE A 9 6.45 4.97 -7.00
C ILE A 9 6.26 3.53 -7.47
N LEU A 10 6.51 3.25 -8.76
CA LEU A 10 6.35 1.91 -9.37
C LEU A 10 7.16 0.81 -8.69
N LEU A 11 8.33 1.16 -8.15
CA LEU A 11 9.20 0.21 -7.47
C LEU A 11 8.85 0.15 -5.99
N ASP A 12 8.70 1.31 -5.37
CA ASP A 12 8.49 1.45 -3.94
C ASP A 12 7.16 0.84 -3.49
N GLU A 13 6.11 0.89 -4.32
CA GLU A 13 4.83 0.25 -4.03
C GLU A 13 4.88 -1.28 -3.96
N LYS A 14 5.93 -1.91 -4.54
CA LYS A 14 6.10 -3.36 -4.60
C LYS A 14 7.15 -3.89 -3.62
N ILE A 15 7.75 -3.04 -2.80
CA ILE A 15 8.77 -3.48 -1.84
C ILE A 15 8.12 -4.34 -0.75
N GLY A 16 8.74 -5.48 -0.42
CA GLY A 16 8.25 -6.33 0.67
C GLY A 16 8.21 -5.58 2.00
N GLY A 17 7.03 -5.57 2.63
CA GLY A 17 6.78 -4.88 3.90
C GLY A 17 6.30 -3.44 3.77
N THR A 18 6.07 -2.95 2.56
CA THR A 18 5.34 -1.69 2.32
C THR A 18 3.88 -1.95 1.95
N VAL A 19 3.05 -0.94 2.13
CA VAL A 19 1.69 -0.85 1.59
C VAL A 19 1.53 0.48 0.88
N HIS A 20 0.72 0.54 -0.17
CA HIS A 20 0.32 1.80 -0.78
C HIS A 20 -1.18 2.05 -0.57
N LEU A 21 -1.53 3.33 -0.48
CA LEU A 21 -2.91 3.80 -0.57
C LEU A 21 -2.96 4.94 -1.59
N ALA A 22 -3.85 4.80 -2.57
CA ALA A 22 -4.10 5.83 -3.56
C ALA A 22 -5.25 6.74 -3.12
N VAL A 23 -5.07 8.05 -3.24
CA VAL A 23 -6.15 9.03 -3.09
C VAL A 23 -6.57 9.54 -4.47
N GLY A 24 -7.87 9.63 -4.70
CA GLY A 24 -8.45 10.10 -5.95
C GLY A 24 -9.00 8.94 -6.81
N LYS A 25 -8.80 9.03 -8.12
CA LYS A 25 -9.48 8.25 -9.14
C LYS A 25 -9.30 6.76 -8.89
N SER A 26 -10.41 6.03 -8.75
CA SER A 26 -10.38 4.57 -8.79
C SER A 26 -10.32 4.05 -10.22
N TYR A 27 -9.75 2.87 -10.39
CA TYR A 27 -9.81 2.14 -11.66
C TYR A 27 -11.24 1.58 -11.86
N PRO A 28 -11.94 1.89 -12.97
CA PRO A 28 -13.31 1.43 -13.17
C PRO A 28 -13.46 -0.09 -13.11
N ASP A 29 -12.45 -0.82 -13.60
CA ASP A 29 -12.43 -2.28 -13.65
C ASP A 29 -12.36 -2.94 -12.25
N THR A 30 -12.04 -2.17 -11.19
CA THR A 30 -12.01 -2.68 -9.80
C THR A 30 -13.32 -2.43 -9.05
N GLY A 31 -14.37 -1.92 -9.73
CA GLY A 31 -15.64 -1.57 -9.10
C GLY A 31 -15.58 -0.34 -8.18
N GLY A 32 -14.49 0.43 -8.24
CA GLY A 32 -14.35 1.66 -7.46
C GLY A 32 -15.23 2.77 -8.03
N LEU A 33 -15.83 3.56 -7.13
CA LEU A 33 -16.78 4.62 -7.48
C LEU A 33 -16.16 6.03 -7.44
N ASN A 34 -14.89 6.15 -7.08
CA ASN A 34 -14.28 7.45 -6.84
C ASN A 34 -13.82 8.10 -8.15
N GLU A 35 -14.51 9.15 -8.56
CA GLU A 35 -14.16 9.94 -9.74
C GLU A 35 -13.29 11.14 -9.35
N SER A 36 -12.12 11.26 -9.98
CA SER A 36 -11.21 12.38 -9.73
C SER A 36 -10.27 12.59 -10.92
N ALA A 37 -9.72 13.81 -11.01
CA ALA A 37 -8.68 14.15 -11.98
C ALA A 37 -7.29 13.63 -11.56
N ILE A 38 -7.11 13.29 -10.29
CA ILE A 38 -5.83 12.82 -9.74
C ILE A 38 -5.94 11.37 -9.27
N HIS A 39 -4.84 10.63 -9.38
CA HIS A 39 -4.61 9.37 -8.69
C HIS A 39 -3.24 9.50 -8.05
N TRP A 40 -3.19 9.52 -6.73
CA TRP A 40 -1.96 9.82 -6.00
C TRP A 40 -1.62 8.70 -5.03
N ASP A 41 -0.53 7.99 -5.31
CA ASP A 41 -0.03 6.90 -4.48
C ASP A 41 0.80 7.42 -3.32
N MET A 42 0.47 6.97 -2.11
CA MET A 42 1.29 7.15 -0.92
C MET A 42 1.77 5.79 -0.44
N ILE A 43 3.07 5.67 -0.26
CA ILE A 43 3.70 4.42 0.18
C ILE A 43 4.08 4.54 1.66
N CYS A 44 3.71 3.52 2.43
CA CYS A 44 3.99 3.40 3.85
C CYS A 44 4.85 2.16 4.11
N ASP A 45 5.99 2.35 4.78
CA ASP A 45 6.86 1.25 5.21
C ASP A 45 6.46 0.79 6.62
N LEU A 46 5.98 -0.45 6.72
CA LEU A 46 5.44 -1.01 7.95
C LEU A 46 6.48 -1.74 8.79
N ARG A 47 7.73 -1.87 8.32
CA ARG A 47 8.78 -2.67 8.97
C ARG A 47 9.30 -2.08 10.29
N LYS A 48 8.78 -0.92 10.71
CA LYS A 48 9.17 -0.20 11.93
C LYS A 48 7.98 -0.07 12.91
N GLY A 49 7.26 -1.16 13.19
CA GLY A 49 6.12 -1.16 14.11
C GLY A 49 4.75 -0.95 13.45
N GLY A 50 4.62 -1.16 12.14
CA GLY A 50 3.37 -0.98 11.42
C GLY A 50 2.48 -2.22 11.43
N ARG A 51 1.15 -2.03 11.31
CA ARG A 51 0.16 -3.11 11.29
C ARG A 51 -0.95 -2.83 10.27
N ILE A 52 -1.39 -3.87 9.56
CA ILE A 52 -2.62 -3.89 8.77
C ILE A 52 -3.60 -4.86 9.43
N THR A 53 -4.82 -4.38 9.68
CA THR A 53 -5.93 -5.20 10.15
C THR A 53 -7.03 -5.25 9.10
N VAL A 54 -7.60 -6.42 8.86
CA VAL A 54 -8.78 -6.62 8.00
C VAL A 54 -9.86 -7.25 8.85
N ASP A 55 -11.03 -6.61 8.91
CA ASP A 55 -12.17 -7.04 9.72
C ASP A 55 -11.85 -7.28 11.22
N GLY A 56 -10.87 -6.52 11.74
CA GLY A 56 -10.40 -6.63 13.13
C GLY A 56 -9.30 -7.68 13.35
N GLU A 57 -8.97 -8.49 12.35
CA GLU A 57 -7.90 -9.49 12.43
C GLU A 57 -6.58 -8.94 11.85
N ALA A 58 -5.45 -9.30 12.45
CA ALA A 58 -4.14 -8.88 11.96
C ALA A 58 -3.82 -9.63 10.65
N LEU A 59 -3.68 -8.90 9.55
CA LEU A 59 -3.23 -9.44 8.26
C LEU A 59 -1.71 -9.31 8.13
N GLN A 60 -1.17 -8.17 8.56
CA GLN A 60 0.25 -7.86 8.46
C GLN A 60 0.75 -7.15 9.71
N GLU A 61 1.94 -7.50 10.18
CA GLU A 61 2.64 -6.87 11.32
C GLU A 61 4.15 -6.80 11.04
N ASP A 62 4.76 -5.65 11.33
CA ASP A 62 6.18 -5.37 11.08
C ASP A 62 6.62 -5.69 9.63
N GLY A 63 5.72 -5.44 8.67
CA GLY A 63 5.93 -5.70 7.24
C GLY A 63 5.89 -7.17 6.84
N ARG A 64 5.40 -8.07 7.70
CA ARG A 64 5.24 -9.52 7.42
C ARG A 64 3.77 -9.92 7.51
N PHE A 65 3.31 -10.75 6.57
CA PHE A 65 2.00 -11.38 6.69
C PHE A 65 2.00 -12.35 7.88
N VAL A 66 0.91 -12.38 8.64
CA VAL A 66 0.78 -13.17 9.89
C VAL A 66 -0.34 -14.22 9.85
N ILE A 67 -0.91 -14.45 8.65
CA ILE A 67 -1.92 -15.47 8.37
C ILE A 67 -1.39 -16.56 7.43
#